data_AF-A0A412ETK7-F1
#
_entry.id   AF-A0A412ETK7-F1
#
_cell.length_a   1.000
_cell.length_b   1.000
_cell.length_c   1.000
_cell.angle_alpha   90.00
_cell.angle_beta   90.00
_cell.angle_gamma   90.00
#
_symmetry.space_group_name_H-M   'P 1'
#
loop_
_entity.id
_entity.type
_entity.pdbx_description
1 polymer ?
#
loop_
_entity_poly.entity_id
_entity_poly.type
_entity_poly.pdbx_seq_one_letter_code
_entity_poly.pdbx_strand_id
1 'polypeptide(L)'
;MHGHAYATYTNTIYKAIFGKNAKQLREEYGLSAKDNIQDYLSEEELQLIQSKEMLVSGLIGCGWEYDQIKDFLTKNNILSLAG
;
A
#
# COMPACT_ATOMS: atom_id res chain seq x y z
N MET A 1 7.83 12.54 -2.96
CA MET A 1 6.89 12.94 -1.89
C MET A 1 7.62 12.75 -0.55
N HIS A 2 7.88 13.81 0.23
CA HIS A 2 8.74 13.74 1.42
C HIS A 2 7.90 13.65 2.71
N GLY A 3 8.08 12.57 3.49
CA GLY A 3 7.75 12.46 4.93
C GLY A 3 6.27 12.56 5.34
N HIS A 4 5.77 11.63 6.17
CA HIS A 4 4.37 11.47 6.61
C HIS A 4 3.34 11.07 5.53
N ALA A 5 3.25 11.80 4.41
CA ALA A 5 2.31 11.44 3.34
C ALA A 5 2.59 10.02 2.80
N TYR A 6 3.86 9.71 2.58
CA TYR A 6 4.31 8.41 2.08
C TYR A 6 3.84 7.25 2.99
N ALA A 7 4.09 7.33 4.30
CA ALA A 7 3.73 6.27 5.23
C ALA A 7 2.20 6.02 5.30
N THR A 8 1.39 7.08 5.19
CA THR A 8 -0.07 6.96 5.19
C THR A 8 -0.59 6.29 3.92
N TYR A 9 -0.04 6.65 2.75
CA TYR A 9 -0.39 6.01 1.48
C TYR A 9 0.11 4.57 1.41
N THR A 10 1.33 4.27 1.85
CA THR A 10 1.87 2.89 1.90
C THR A 10 0.98 1.97 2.75
N ASN A 11 0.52 2.43 3.92
CA ASN A 11 -0.41 1.64 4.74
C ASN A 11 -1.77 1.42 4.05
N THR A 12 -2.24 2.41 3.29
CA THR A 12 -3.50 2.30 2.53
C THR A 12 -3.35 1.31 1.37
N ILE A 13 -2.20 1.33 0.69
CA ILE A 13 -1.83 0.40 -0.38
C ILE A 13 -1.72 -1.03 0.17
N TYR A 14 -1.02 -1.24 1.29
CA TYR A 14 -0.94 -2.56 1.91
C TYR A 14 -2.31 -3.11 2.32
N LYS A 15 -3.18 -2.27 2.88
CA LYS A 15 -4.55 -2.68 3.19
C LYS A 15 -5.32 -3.07 1.94
N ALA A 16 -5.15 -2.35 0.83
CA ALA A 16 -5.85 -2.64 -0.42
C ALA A 16 -5.31 -3.89 -1.16
N ILE A 17 -4.07 -4.31 -0.91
CA ILE A 17 -3.48 -5.53 -1.50
C ILE A 17 -3.70 -6.75 -0.60
N PHE A 18 -3.32 -6.62 0.67
CA PHE A 18 -3.21 -7.73 1.63
C PHE A 18 -4.31 -7.77 2.69
N GLY A 19 -5.18 -6.76 2.74
CA GLY A 19 -6.12 -6.57 3.85
C GLY A 19 -5.45 -6.16 5.18
N LYS A 20 -4.14 -5.92 5.18
CA LYS A 20 -3.30 -5.71 6.37
C LYS A 20 -2.49 -4.43 6.25
N ASN A 21 -2.24 -3.77 7.39
CA ASN A 21 -1.32 -2.64 7.44
C ASN A 21 0.14 -3.08 7.65
N ALA A 22 1.09 -2.15 7.56
CA ALA A 22 2.52 -2.46 7.69
C ALA A 22 2.92 -3.08 9.04
N LYS A 23 2.17 -2.81 10.12
CA LYS A 23 2.41 -3.44 11.42
C LYS A 23 1.96 -4.91 11.40
N GLN A 24 0.75 -5.15 10.89
CA GLN A 24 0.18 -6.50 10.80
C GLN A 24 1.00 -7.40 9.87
N LEU A 25 1.49 -6.88 8.75
CA LEU A 25 2.39 -7.63 7.86
C LEU A 25 3.70 -7.99 8.57
N ARG A 26 4.30 -7.07 9.33
CA ARG A 26 5.49 -7.38 10.12
C ARG A 26 5.22 -8.46 11.16
N GLU A 27 4.10 -8.39 11.86
CA GLU A 27 3.70 -9.42 12.83
C GLU A 27 3.52 -10.79 12.16
N GLU A 28 2.93 -10.84 10.96
CA GLU A 28 2.73 -12.07 10.19
C GLU A 28 4.05 -12.69 9.70
N TYR A 29 4.97 -11.88 9.19
CA TYR A 29 6.28 -12.34 8.73
C TYR A 29 7.31 -12.50 9.86
N GLY A 30 6.96 -12.21 11.12
CA GLY A 30 7.88 -12.29 12.26
C GLY A 30 8.99 -11.23 12.26
N LEU A 31 8.71 -10.06 11.67
CA LEU A 31 9.66 -8.97 11.44
C LEU A 31 9.68 -7.96 12.60
N SER A 32 10.86 -7.40 12.86
CA SER A 32 11.05 -6.24 13.72
C SER A 32 10.60 -4.95 13.04
N ALA A 33 10.43 -3.89 13.83
CA ALA A 33 10.03 -2.57 13.33
C ALA A 33 11.03 -1.96 12.32
N LYS A 34 12.28 -2.41 12.35
CA LYS A 34 13.35 -1.94 11.46
C LYS A 34 13.45 -2.74 10.16
N ASP A 35 12.84 -3.91 10.09
CA ASP A 35 12.91 -4.76 8.92
C ASP A 35 12.04 -4.19 7.80
N ASN A 36 12.55 -4.33 6.58
CA ASN A 36 11.87 -3.92 5.38
C ASN A 36 10.95 -5.04 4.90
N ILE A 37 9.65 -4.75 4.84
CA ILE A 37 8.62 -5.71 4.42
C ILE A 37 8.86 -6.17 2.98
N GLN A 38 9.38 -5.29 2.11
CA GLN A 38 9.57 -5.58 0.68
C GLN A 38 10.52 -6.76 0.43
N ASP A 39 11.47 -7.03 1.32
CA ASP A 39 12.39 -8.17 1.21
C ASP A 39 11.70 -9.53 1.42
N TYR A 40 10.45 -9.52 1.94
CA TYR A 40 9.66 -10.70 2.25
C TYR A 40 8.43 -10.86 1.34
N LEU A 41 8.33 -10.00 0.32
CA LEU A 41 7.25 -10.04 -0.67
C LEU A 41 7.76 -10.68 -1.97
N SER A 42 6.85 -11.37 -2.65
CA SER A 42 7.06 -11.94 -3.97
C SER A 42 7.17 -10.84 -5.03
N GLU A 43 7.76 -11.15 -6.19
CA GLU A 43 7.88 -10.18 -7.29
C GLU A 43 6.51 -9.66 -7.75
N GLU A 44 5.50 -10.53 -7.79
CA GLU A 44 4.11 -10.16 -8.11
C GLU A 44 3.53 -9.16 -7.09
N GLU A 45 3.77 -9.39 -5.79
CA GLU A 45 3.33 -8.51 -4.71
C GLU A 45 4.01 -7.13 -4.81
N LEU A 46 5.31 -7.10 -5.12
CA LEU A 46 6.07 -5.87 -5.34
C LEU A 46 5.59 -5.10 -6.57
N GLN A 47 5.24 -5.79 -7.67
CA GLN A 47 4.65 -5.17 -8.85
C GLN A 47 3.28 -4.56 -8.57
N LEU A 48 2.45 -5.22 -7.76
CA LEU A 48 1.16 -4.69 -7.33
C LEU A 48 1.30 -3.43 -6.47
N ILE A 49 2.27 -3.41 -5.55
CA ILE A 49 2.59 -2.23 -4.75
C ILE A 49 3.00 -1.07 -5.65
N GLN A 50 3.97 -1.28 -6.55
CA GLN A 50 4.45 -0.24 -7.47
C GLN A 50 3.32 0.30 -8.36
N SER A 51 2.47 -0.59 -8.90
CA SER A 51 1.33 -0.19 -9.72
C SER A 51 0.35 0.70 -8.95
N LYS A 52 0.07 0.37 -7.68
CA LYS A 52 -0.78 1.22 -6.83
C LYS A 52 -0.10 2.52 -6.42
N GLU A 53 1.21 2.53 -6.18
CA GLU A 53 1.97 3.77 -5.93
C GLU A 53 1.93 4.73 -7.12
N MET A 54 2.04 4.21 -8.36
CA MET A 54 1.88 5.00 -9.58
C MET A 54 0.47 5.59 -9.70
N LEU A 55 -0.56 4.78 -9.43
CA LEU A 55 -1.96 5.22 -9.45
C LEU A 55 -2.21 6.33 -8.43
N VAL A 56 -1.78 6.15 -7.17
CA VAL A 56 -1.88 7.16 -6.12
C VAL A 56 -1.17 8.44 -6.52
N SER A 57 0.01 8.34 -7.13
CA SER A 57 0.75 9.51 -7.62
C SER A 57 -0.01 10.27 -8.71
N GLY A 58 -0.66 9.56 -9.62
CA GLY A 58 -1.55 10.15 -10.62
C GLY A 58 -2.74 10.87 -9.99
N LEU A 59 -3.42 10.24 -9.04
CA LEU A 59 -4.58 10.83 -8.34
C LEU A 59 -4.19 12.09 -7.54
N ILE A 60 -3.04 12.07 -6.86
CA ILE A 60 -2.49 13.26 -6.19
C ILE A 60 -2.21 14.36 -7.22
N GLY A 61 -1.63 14.02 -8.37
CA GLY A 61 -1.41 14.96 -9.48
C GLY A 61 -2.71 15.57 -10.03
N CYS A 62 -3.83 14.85 -9.93
CA CYS A 62 -5.16 15.35 -10.26
C CYS A 62 -5.81 16.18 -9.14
N GLY A 63 -5.11 16.44 -8.03
CA GLY A 63 -5.60 17.24 -6.91
C GLY A 63 -6.52 16.49 -5.94
N TRP A 64 -6.52 15.15 -5.96
CA TRP A 64 -7.35 14.37 -5.05
C TRP A 64 -6.81 14.42 -3.61
N GLU A 65 -7.73 14.49 -2.65
CA GLU A 65 -7.40 14.44 -1.23
C GLU A 65 -7.21 13.01 -0.74
N TYR A 66 -6.53 12.87 0.41
CA TYR A 66 -6.22 11.57 1.01
C TYR A 66 -7.46 10.68 1.19
N ASP A 67 -8.55 11.21 1.76
CA ASP A 67 -9.75 10.43 2.01
C ASP A 67 -10.43 9.96 0.71
N GLN A 68 -10.37 10.76 -0.36
CA GLN A 68 -10.88 10.34 -1.68
C GLN A 68 -10.06 9.19 -2.24
N ILE A 69 -8.73 9.27 -2.14
CA ILE A 69 -7.82 8.22 -2.61
C ILE A 69 -7.99 6.94 -1.77
N LYS A 70 -8.08 7.08 -0.46
CA LYS A 70 -8.30 5.96 0.47
C LYS A 70 -9.62 5.25 0.20
N ASP A 71 -10.71 6.00 0.05
CA ASP A 71 -12.03 5.45 -0.28
C ASP A 71 -12.01 4.75 -1.64
N PHE A 72 -11.38 5.36 -2.64
CA PHE A 72 -11.21 4.78 -3.97
C PHE A 72 -10.43 3.45 -3.92
N LEU A 73 -9.28 3.42 -3.24
CA LEU A 73 -8.46 2.21 -3.10
C LEU A 73 -9.16 1.09 -2.32
N THR A 74 -10.00 1.44 -1.35
CA THR A 74 -10.73 0.47 -0.51
C THR A 74 -11.96 -0.10 -1.24
N LYS A 75 -12.69 0.74 -1.99
CA LYS A 75 -13.89 0.32 -2.73
C LYS A 75 -13.54 -0.42 -4.01
N ASN A 76 -12.48 0.01 -4.67
CA ASN A 76 -12.03 -0.57 -5.92
C ASN A 76 -10.81 -1.45 -5.62
N ASN A 77 -11.03 -2.61 -4.98
CA ASN A 77 -10.04 -3.68 -4.76
C ASN A 77 -9.55 -4.28 -6.10
N ILE A 78 -9.12 -3.42 -7.05
CA ILE A 78 -8.93 -3.70 -8.48
C ILE A 78 -7.89 -4.79 -8.73
N LEU A 79 -7.01 -5.05 -7.77
CA LEU A 79 -5.95 -6.05 -7.82
C LEU A 79 -5.59 -6.51 -6.40
N SER A 80 -6.56 -6.99 -5.61
CA SER A 80 -6.23 -7.74 -4.41
C SER A 80 -5.81 -9.15 -4.82
N LEU A 81 -4.78 -9.71 -4.17
CA LEU A 81 -4.50 -11.14 -4.24
C LEU A 81 -5.70 -11.84 -3.60
N ALA A 82 -6.67 -12.22 -4.41
CA ALA A 82 -7.81 -12.99 -3.97
C ALA A 82 -7.28 -14.34 -3.50
N GLY A 83 -7.33 -14.58 -2.18
CA GLY A 83 -7.27 -15.92 -1.62
C GLY A 83 -8.56 -16.67 -1.88
#